data_AF-A0A9W6RUM9-F1
#
_entry.id   AF-A0A9W6RUM9-F1
#
_cell.length_a   1.000
_cell.length_b   1.000
_cell.length_c   1.000
_cell.angle_alpha   90.00
_cell.angle_beta   90.00
_cell.angle_gamma   90.00
#
_symmetry.space_group_name_H-M   'P 1'
#
loop_
_entity.id
_entity.type
_entity.pdbx_description
1 polymer ?
#
loop_
_entity_poly.entity_id
_entity_poly.type
_entity_poly.pdbx_seq_one_letter_code
_entity_poly.pdbx_strand_id
1 'polypeptide(L)'
;MTTKNDSTASPPAKVVNLDDIAGLVDADRTFTAEIDRLTEAHKARVAEIEEARDGIREQIQRRMADATEGHIAGRPVIRWAKKKPGSHLDQKALKRDHPEIVAKYTVPSSAARPYVLLDLEDGDRG
;
A
#
# COMPACT_ATOMS: atom_id res chain seq x y z
N MET A 1 -16.96 19.63 -50.77
CA MET A 1 -15.69 18.96 -51.11
C MET A 1 -14.75 19.05 -49.93
N THR A 2 -14.43 17.89 -49.36
CA THR A 2 -13.17 17.47 -48.72
C THR A 2 -12.70 18.14 -47.42
N THR A 3 -12.78 17.32 -46.37
CA THR A 3 -12.15 17.32 -45.04
C THR A 3 -10.64 17.50 -45.02
N LYS A 4 -10.10 18.12 -43.97
CA LYS A 4 -8.77 17.79 -43.42
C LYS A 4 -8.87 17.61 -41.90
N ASN A 5 -8.96 16.35 -41.49
CA ASN A 5 -8.62 15.92 -40.14
C ASN A 5 -7.12 16.11 -39.95
N ASP A 6 -6.72 16.99 -39.05
CA ASP A 6 -5.34 17.08 -38.58
C ASP A 6 -5.16 15.99 -37.52
N SER A 7 -4.70 14.84 -37.98
CA SER A 7 -4.41 13.69 -37.13
C SER A 7 -3.05 13.93 -36.49
N THR A 8 -3.05 14.38 -35.22
CA THR A 8 -1.86 14.41 -34.37
C THR A 8 -1.41 12.97 -34.07
N ALA A 9 -0.76 12.34 -35.04
CA ALA A 9 -0.10 11.05 -34.85
C ALA A 9 1.12 11.27 -33.95
N SER A 10 1.04 10.78 -32.71
CA SER A 10 2.19 10.68 -31.82
C SER A 10 3.31 9.92 -32.53
N PRO A 11 4.57 10.41 -32.53
CA PRO A 11 5.67 9.72 -33.18
C PRO A 11 5.79 8.28 -32.66
N PRO A 12 6.14 7.30 -33.52
CA PRO A 12 6.26 5.92 -33.09
C PRO A 12 7.25 5.82 -31.93
N ALA A 13 6.87 5.08 -30.89
CA ALA A 13 7.71 4.89 -29.71
C ALA A 13 9.06 4.32 -30.13
N LYS A 14 10.15 4.98 -29.72
CA LYS A 14 11.50 4.50 -29.95
C LYS A 14 11.69 3.19 -29.18
N VAL A 15 11.84 2.09 -29.90
CA VAL A 15 12.22 0.79 -29.33
C VAL A 15 13.72 0.81 -29.03
N VAL A 16 14.10 0.36 -27.85
CA VAL A 16 15.50 0.24 -27.41
C VAL A 16 15.79 -1.25 -27.24
N ASN A 17 16.85 -1.74 -27.88
CA ASN A 17 17.36 -3.09 -27.64
C ASN A 17 18.16 -3.09 -26.33
N LEU A 18 17.93 -4.08 -25.47
CA LEU A 18 18.51 -4.21 -24.13
C LEU A 18 19.26 -5.54 -23.96
N ASP A 19 19.68 -6.18 -25.05
CA ASP A 19 20.33 -7.50 -25.03
C ASP A 19 21.64 -7.48 -24.23
N ASP A 20 22.32 -6.32 -24.20
CA ASP A 20 23.55 -6.09 -23.44
C ASP A 20 23.33 -6.12 -21.91
N ILE A 21 22.09 -5.93 -21.46
CA ILE A 21 21.71 -5.96 -20.04
C ILE A 21 20.70 -7.08 -19.72
N ALA A 22 20.45 -8.02 -20.64
CA ALA A 22 19.44 -9.07 -20.45
C ALA A 22 19.61 -9.83 -19.12
N GLY A 23 20.86 -10.16 -18.75
CA GLY A 23 21.15 -10.82 -17.48
C GLY A 23 20.80 -9.99 -16.24
N LEU A 24 20.83 -8.65 -16.32
CA LEU A 24 20.38 -7.78 -15.24
C LEU A 24 18.86 -7.74 -15.13
N VAL A 25 18.16 -7.78 -16.25
CA VAL A 25 16.69 -7.83 -16.29
C VAL A 25 16.17 -9.15 -15.72
N ASP A 26 16.80 -10.28 -16.06
CA ASP A 26 16.43 -11.58 -15.50
C ASP A 26 16.75 -11.71 -14.01
N ALA A 27 17.87 -11.12 -13.57
CA ALA A 27 18.20 -11.03 -12.16
C ALA A 27 17.14 -10.19 -11.40
N ASP A 28 16.74 -9.03 -11.92
CA ASP A 28 15.73 -8.16 -11.32
C ASP A 28 14.36 -8.85 -11.21
N ARG A 29 13.97 -9.62 -12.24
CA ARG A 29 12.76 -10.45 -12.21
C ARG A 29 12.83 -11.49 -11.10
N THR A 30 13.96 -12.18 -10.98
CA THR A 30 14.16 -13.21 -9.95
C THR A 30 14.11 -12.59 -8.54
N PHE A 31 14.75 -11.43 -8.35
CA PHE A 31 14.73 -10.73 -7.08
C PHE A 31 13.34 -10.21 -6.72
N THR A 32 12.61 -9.66 -7.68
CA THR A 32 11.23 -9.18 -7.46
C THR A 32 10.33 -10.34 -7.01
N ALA A 33 10.38 -11.48 -7.69
CA ALA A 33 9.61 -12.67 -7.32
C ALA A 33 9.95 -13.17 -5.90
N GLU A 34 11.23 -13.14 -5.51
CA GLU A 34 11.63 -13.53 -4.17
C GLU A 34 11.19 -12.51 -3.10
N ILE A 35 11.28 -11.21 -3.39
CA ILE A 35 10.79 -10.15 -2.51
C ILE A 35 9.29 -10.29 -2.28
N ASP A 36 8.52 -10.55 -3.34
CA ASP A 36 7.07 -10.73 -3.25
C ASP A 36 6.74 -11.96 -2.41
N ARG A 37 7.41 -13.08 -2.65
CA ARG A 37 7.26 -14.31 -1.86
C ARG A 37 7.54 -14.07 -0.38
N LEU A 38 8.65 -13.42 -0.06
CA LEU A 38 9.02 -13.10 1.33
C LEU A 38 8.03 -12.14 1.96
N THR A 39 7.58 -11.14 1.21
CA THR A 39 6.59 -10.16 1.66
C THR A 39 5.28 -10.83 2.02
N GLU A 40 4.77 -11.73 1.19
CA GLU A 40 3.54 -12.48 1.48
C GLU A 40 3.70 -13.42 2.67
N ALA A 41 4.84 -14.12 2.79
CA ALA A 41 5.13 -14.94 3.96
C ALA A 41 5.17 -14.11 5.26
N HIS A 42 5.77 -12.93 5.22
CA HIS A 42 5.82 -12.02 6.37
C HIS A 42 4.45 -11.42 6.70
N LYS A 43 3.64 -11.04 5.70
CA LYS A 43 2.26 -10.59 5.92
C LYS A 43 1.42 -11.65 6.61
N ALA A 44 1.50 -12.90 6.14
CA ALA A 44 0.81 -14.02 6.78
C ALA A 44 1.26 -14.19 8.24
N ARG A 45 2.57 -14.11 8.50
CA ARG A 45 3.11 -14.21 9.86
C ARG A 45 2.65 -13.07 10.78
N VAL A 46 2.59 -11.85 10.27
CA VAL A 46 2.08 -10.69 11.01
C VAL A 46 0.61 -10.89 11.33
N ALA A 47 -0.20 -11.31 10.36
CA ALA A 47 -1.63 -11.56 10.55
C ALA A 47 -1.89 -12.63 11.63
N GLU A 48 -1.15 -13.75 11.61
CA GLU A 48 -1.24 -14.78 12.66
C GLU A 48 -0.95 -14.23 14.07
N ILE A 49 0.10 -13.41 14.20
CA ILE A 49 0.51 -12.83 15.48
C ILE A 49 -0.52 -11.79 15.96
N GLU A 50 -1.07 -10.99 15.04
CA GLU A 50 -2.13 -10.03 15.34
C GLU A 50 -3.40 -10.72 15.80
N GLU A 51 -3.83 -11.78 15.13
CA GLU A 51 -4.98 -12.58 15.52
C GLU A 51 -4.79 -13.20 16.91
N ALA A 52 -3.62 -13.79 17.18
CA ALA A 52 -3.30 -14.36 18.49
C ALA A 52 -3.32 -13.28 19.60
N ARG A 53 -2.74 -12.11 19.32
CA ARG A 53 -2.74 -10.96 20.24
C ARG A 53 -4.17 -10.49 20.53
N ASP A 54 -4.99 -10.34 19.50
CA ASP A 54 -6.35 -9.86 19.64
C ASP A 54 -7.23 -10.88 20.39
N GLY A 55 -7.06 -12.18 20.12
CA GLY A 55 -7.70 -13.23 20.91
C GLY A 55 -7.32 -13.19 22.40
N ILE A 56 -6.04 -12.98 22.72
CA ILE A 56 -5.59 -12.79 24.11
C ILE A 56 -6.22 -11.53 24.72
N ARG A 57 -6.26 -10.43 23.97
CA ARG A 57 -6.84 -9.17 24.40
C ARG A 57 -8.34 -9.32 24.70
N GLU A 58 -9.09 -9.97 23.84
CA GLU A 58 -10.52 -10.24 24.06
C GLU A 58 -10.75 -11.10 25.29
N GLN A 59 -9.90 -12.10 25.55
CA GLN A 59 -9.98 -12.88 26.79
C GLN A 59 -9.73 -12.03 28.03
N ILE A 60 -8.75 -11.12 27.98
CA ILE A 60 -8.49 -10.17 29.07
C ILE A 60 -9.70 -9.25 29.28
N GLN A 61 -10.25 -8.68 28.20
CA GLN A 61 -11.40 -7.78 28.26
C GLN A 61 -12.64 -8.47 28.84
N ARG A 62 -12.94 -9.70 28.39
CA ARG A 62 -14.03 -10.52 28.94
C ARG A 62 -13.85 -10.80 30.43
N ARG A 63 -12.62 -11.06 30.88
CA ARG A 63 -12.33 -11.25 32.31
C ARG A 63 -12.41 -9.95 33.11
N MET A 64 -12.04 -8.82 32.53
CA MET A 64 -12.18 -7.52 33.19
C MET A 64 -13.64 -7.13 33.37
N ALA A 65 -14.52 -7.44 32.41
CA ALA A 65 -15.93 -7.04 32.46
C ALA A 65 -16.07 -5.55 32.85
N ASP A 66 -16.82 -5.23 33.91
CA ASP A 66 -17.02 -3.87 34.42
C ASP A 66 -15.95 -3.41 35.42
N ALA A 67 -14.95 -4.24 35.71
CA ALA A 67 -13.86 -3.87 36.62
C ALA A 67 -13.03 -2.74 36.00
N THR A 68 -12.73 -1.71 36.79
CA THR A 68 -11.92 -0.58 36.35
C THR A 68 -10.45 -0.95 36.12
N GLU A 69 -9.93 -1.91 36.91
CA GLU A 69 -8.51 -2.31 36.93
C GLU A 69 -8.34 -3.83 37.16
N GLY A 70 -7.32 -4.41 36.51
CA GLY A 70 -6.88 -5.80 36.69
C GLY A 70 -5.52 -5.86 37.38
N HIS A 71 -5.35 -6.82 38.29
CA HIS A 71 -4.15 -6.96 39.13
C HIS A 71 -3.46 -8.32 38.96
N ILE A 72 -2.12 -8.34 39.03
CA ILE A 72 -1.30 -9.57 39.12
C ILE A 72 -0.40 -9.43 40.35
N ALA A 73 -0.43 -10.43 41.25
CA ALA A 73 0.33 -10.42 42.51
C ALA A 73 0.14 -9.10 43.32
N GLY A 74 -1.11 -8.63 43.42
CA GLY A 74 -1.48 -7.42 44.13
C GLY A 74 -1.08 -6.10 43.45
N ARG A 75 -0.49 -6.13 42.25
CA ARG A 75 -0.07 -4.93 41.50
C ARG A 75 -1.01 -4.69 40.31
N PRO A 76 -1.51 -3.45 40.10
CA PRO A 76 -2.34 -3.14 38.95
C PRO A 76 -1.53 -3.23 37.66
N VAL A 77 -2.02 -3.98 36.68
CA VAL A 77 -1.35 -4.22 35.39
C VAL A 77 -2.15 -3.75 34.19
N ILE A 78 -3.48 -3.64 34.31
CA ILE A 78 -4.38 -3.26 33.22
C ILE A 78 -5.47 -2.35 33.77
N ARG A 79 -5.86 -1.31 33.01
CA ARG A 79 -7.00 -0.44 33.30
C ARG A 79 -7.68 -0.03 32.00
N TRP A 80 -8.97 0.30 32.06
CA TRP A 80 -9.67 0.89 30.92
C TRP A 80 -9.14 2.30 30.62
N ALA A 81 -8.67 2.51 29.39
CA ALA A 81 -8.30 3.84 28.92
C ALA A 81 -9.52 4.55 28.34
N LYS A 82 -9.82 5.76 28.81
CA LYS A 82 -10.78 6.65 28.15
C LYS A 82 -10.16 7.12 26.83
N LYS A 83 -10.76 6.77 25.68
CA LYS A 83 -10.39 7.40 24.41
C LYS A 83 -10.72 8.88 24.50
N LYS A 84 -9.72 9.75 24.31
CA LYS A 84 -9.98 11.18 24.11
C LYS A 84 -10.70 11.35 22.78
N PRO A 85 -11.70 12.24 22.69
CA PRO A 85 -12.27 12.61 21.39
C PRO A 85 -11.15 13.17 20.52
N GLY A 86 -10.97 12.56 19.35
CA GLY A 86 -10.08 13.05 18.30
C GLY A 86 -10.89 13.74 17.21
N SER A 87 -10.28 14.71 16.54
CA SER A 87 -10.81 15.26 15.30
C SER A 87 -9.93 14.79 14.13
N HIS A 88 -10.57 14.56 12.99
CA HIS A 88 -9.90 14.28 11.73
C HIS A 88 -10.34 15.31 10.70
N LEU A 89 -9.42 15.70 9.82
CA LEU A 89 -9.74 16.58 8.70
C LEU A 89 -10.46 15.78 7.62
N ASP A 90 -11.70 16.16 7.29
CA ASP A 90 -12.38 15.62 6.10
C ASP A 90 -11.81 16.28 4.84
N GLN A 91 -10.76 15.65 4.30
CA GLN A 91 -10.09 16.14 3.10
C GLN A 91 -11.00 16.14 1.87
N LYS A 92 -12.00 15.25 1.81
CA LYS A 92 -12.92 15.18 0.66
C LYS A 92 -13.89 16.33 0.68
N ALA A 93 -14.49 16.61 1.84
CA ALA A 93 -15.34 17.78 2.02
C ALA A 93 -14.55 19.07 1.77
N LEU A 94 -13.33 19.18 2.33
CA LEU A 94 -12.47 20.34 2.12
C LEU A 94 -12.15 20.58 0.63
N LYS A 95 -11.87 19.52 -0.13
CA LYS A 95 -11.58 19.63 -1.56
C LYS A 95 -12.81 20.04 -2.38
N ARG A 96 -14.01 19.64 -1.96
CA ARG A 96 -15.27 20.01 -2.61
C ARG A 96 -15.65 21.46 -2.31
N ASP A 97 -15.55 21.86 -1.05
CA ASP A 97 -16.10 23.12 -0.55
C ASP A 97 -15.09 24.28 -0.68
N HIS A 98 -13.78 23.98 -0.60
CA HIS A 98 -12.68 24.95 -0.68
C HIS A 98 -11.49 24.44 -1.53
N PRO A 99 -11.67 24.23 -2.84
CA PRO A 99 -10.61 23.75 -3.72
C PRO A 99 -9.38 24.67 -3.78
N GLU A 100 -9.56 25.97 -3.57
CA GLU A 100 -8.51 26.98 -3.55
C GLU A 100 -7.51 26.79 -2.41
N ILE A 101 -8.00 26.34 -1.25
CA ILE A 101 -7.14 26.05 -0.09
C ILE A 101 -6.32 24.80 -0.39
N VAL A 102 -6.96 23.75 -0.92
CA VAL A 102 -6.24 22.52 -1.27
C VAL A 102 -5.16 22.80 -2.29
N ALA A 103 -5.43 23.59 -3.33
CA ALA A 103 -4.45 23.96 -4.34
C ALA A 103 -3.25 24.70 -3.75
N LYS A 104 -3.47 25.61 -2.79
CA LYS A 104 -2.40 26.37 -2.12
C LYS A 104 -1.44 25.49 -1.32
N TYR A 105 -1.94 24.38 -0.75
CA TYR A 105 -1.15 23.49 0.11
C TYR A 105 -0.74 22.18 -0.57
N THR A 106 -1.09 21.99 -1.85
CA THR A 106 -0.68 20.81 -2.62
C THR A 106 0.63 21.10 -3.34
N VAL A 107 1.67 20.33 -3.03
CA VAL A 107 2.96 20.40 -3.73
C VAL A 107 2.97 19.36 -4.86
N PRO A 108 3.21 19.76 -6.13
CA PRO A 108 3.32 18.80 -7.21
C PRO A 108 4.59 17.96 -7.05
N SER A 109 4.45 16.64 -7.10
CA SER A 109 5.58 15.71 -7.22
C SER A 109 5.89 15.47 -8.69
N SER A 110 7.16 15.27 -9.03
CA SER A 110 7.53 14.87 -10.39
C SER A 110 6.95 13.48 -10.70
N ALA A 111 6.39 13.34 -11.90
CA ALA A 111 5.91 12.05 -12.36
C ALA A 111 7.10 11.09 -12.51
N ALA A 112 7.17 10.09 -11.64
CA ALA A 112 8.09 8.98 -11.81
C ALA A 112 7.64 8.14 -13.02
N ARG A 113 8.61 7.65 -13.79
CA ARG A 113 8.38 6.67 -14.86
C ARG A 113 9.04 5.35 -14.45
N PRO A 114 8.44 4.60 -13.51
CA PRO A 114 8.95 3.27 -13.19
C PRO A 114 8.86 2.40 -14.44
N TYR A 115 9.87 1.57 -14.65
CA TYR A 115 9.72 0.45 -15.57
C TYR A 115 8.89 -0.64 -14.87
N VAL A 116 8.19 -1.44 -15.67
CA VAL A 116 7.41 -2.58 -15.20
C VAL A 116 7.99 -3.80 -15.89
N LEU A 117 8.39 -4.80 -15.11
CA LEU A 117 8.74 -6.10 -15.66
C LEU A 117 7.45 -6.77 -16.13
N LEU A 118 7.42 -7.15 -17.41
CA LEU A 118 6.30 -7.88 -17.98
C LEU A 118 6.47 -9.37 -17.68
N ASP A 119 5.36 -10.02 -17.33
CA ASP A 119 5.28 -11.49 -17.31
C ASP A 119 5.44 -11.98 -18.75
N LEU A 120 6.48 -12.78 -18.97
CA LEU A 120 6.60 -13.56 -20.19
C LEU A 120 5.64 -14.74 -20.03
N GLU A 121 4.37 -14.56 -20.37
CA GLU A 121 3.52 -15.72 -20.62
C GLU A 121 4.23 -16.58 -21.68
N ASP A 122 4.48 -17.84 -21.33
CA ASP A 122 5.18 -18.83 -22.15
C ASP A 122 4.70 -18.74 -23.61
N GLY A 123 5.55 -18.17 -24.46
CA GLY A 123 5.32 -18.12 -25.89
C GLY A 123 5.16 -19.54 -26.42
N ASP A 124 3.91 -19.89 -26.72
CA ASP A 124 3.48 -20.66 -27.88
C ASP A 124 4.49 -21.73 -28.34
N ARG A 125 4.42 -22.92 -27.72
CA ARG A 125 4.88 -24.15 -28.40
C ARG A 125 3.86 -24.48 -29.50
N GLY A 126 4.05 -23.85 -30.66
CA GLY A 126 3.54 -24.30 -31.94
C GLY A 126 4.54 -25.21 -32.64
#